data_AF-A0AAV0ZHP9-F1
#
_entry.id   AF-A0AAV0ZHP9-F1
#
_cell.length_a   1.000
_cell.length_b   1.000
_cell.length_c   1.000
_cell.angle_alpha   90.00
_cell.angle_beta   90.00
_cell.angle_gamma   90.00
#
_symmetry.space_group_name_H-M   'P 1'
#
loop_
_entity.id
_entity.type
_entity.pdbx_description
1 polymer ?
#
loop_
_entity_poly.entity_id
_entity_poly.type
_entity_poly.pdbx_seq_one_letter_code
_entity_poly.pdbx_strand_id
1 'polypeptide(L)'
;MRCCAHILNLIVKDGLEVVKDGIEKIRDSVAYWTATPKRKEKFEETAKQLRISCTRTLSLDCPTRWNSTYKMPDIAILYENVFSRLRQRDTRYTCVPTSSQWKFAKDVCERLELFNKITEIIYGTKYPTANMFFS
;
A
#
# COMPACT_ATOMS: atom_id res chain seq x y z
N MET A 1 -0.36 31.00 -2.74
CA MET A 1 -0.19 30.59 -1.32
C MET A 1 -0.28 29.07 -1.25
N ARG A 2 0.78 28.36 -0.82
CA ARG A 2 0.76 26.89 -0.70
C ARG A 2 0.18 26.53 0.67
N CYS A 3 -0.98 25.87 0.71
CA CYS A 3 -1.59 25.41 1.96
C CYS A 3 -0.75 24.29 2.61
N CYS A 4 -0.90 24.08 3.94
CA CYS A 4 -0.17 23.03 4.66
C CYS A 4 -0.32 21.64 4.03
N ALA A 5 -1.50 21.33 3.47
CA ALA A 5 -1.75 20.10 2.72
C ALA A 5 -0.83 19.96 1.50
N HIS A 6 -0.57 21.06 0.78
CA HIS A 6 0.27 21.06 -0.39
C HIS A 6 1.75 20.88 -0.03
N ILE A 7 2.22 21.53 1.04
CA ILE A 7 3.60 21.37 1.53
C ILE A 7 3.83 19.93 2.02
N LEU A 8 2.90 19.39 2.80
CA LEU A 8 2.97 18.01 3.29
C LEU A 8 3.03 17.01 2.14
N ASN A 9 2.19 17.20 1.12
CA ASN A 9 2.16 16.37 -0.07
C ASN A 9 3.47 16.42 -0.88
N LEU A 10 4.18 17.56 -0.89
CA LEU A 10 5.50 17.65 -1.53
C LEU A 10 6.55 16.87 -0.74
N ILE A 11 6.62 17.04 0.59
CA ILE A 11 7.56 16.32 1.46
C ILE A 11 7.37 14.80 1.33
N VAL A 12 6.12 14.34 1.36
CA VAL A 12 5.83 12.91 1.25
C VAL A 12 6.19 12.37 -0.13
N LYS A 13 5.95 13.13 -1.21
CA LYS A 13 6.34 12.71 -2.56
C LYS A 13 7.86 12.57 -2.69
N ASP A 14 8.61 13.57 -2.23
CA ASP A 14 10.08 13.51 -2.28
C ASP A 14 10.62 12.33 -1.46
N GLY A 15 10.07 12.10 -0.27
CA GLY A 15 10.42 10.93 0.54
C GLY A 15 10.07 9.59 -0.12
N LEU A 16 8.93 9.53 -0.83
CA LEU A 16 8.51 8.33 -1.55
C LEU A 16 9.42 7.98 -2.73
N GLU A 17 9.95 8.97 -3.45
CA GLU A 17 10.91 8.71 -4.52
C GLU A 17 12.18 8.01 -4.01
N VAL A 18 12.64 8.35 -2.80
CA VAL A 18 13.82 7.72 -2.18
C VAL A 18 13.56 6.27 -1.77
N VAL A 19 12.34 5.93 -1.33
CA VAL A 19 12.00 4.57 -0.85
C VAL A 19 11.37 3.67 -1.91
N LYS A 20 11.06 4.21 -3.09
CA LYS A 20 10.35 3.53 -4.18
C LYS A 20 11.03 2.24 -4.60
N ASP A 21 12.35 2.25 -4.72
CA ASP A 21 13.15 1.10 -5.15
C ASP A 21 13.13 0.00 -4.06
N GLY A 22 13.13 0.39 -2.78
CA GLY A 22 13.07 -0.56 -1.67
C GLY A 22 11.73 -1.29 -1.55
N ILE A 23 10.64 -0.72 -2.07
CA ILE A 23 9.30 -1.36 -2.10
C ILE A 23 8.93 -1.96 -3.47
N GLU A 24 9.78 -1.80 -4.48
CA GLU A 24 9.51 -2.24 -5.85
C GLU A 24 9.21 -3.74 -5.91
N LYS A 25 9.96 -4.56 -5.16
CA LYS A 25 9.74 -6.01 -5.17
C LYS A 25 8.39 -6.44 -4.61
N ILE A 26 7.87 -5.68 -3.65
CA ILE A 26 6.52 -5.89 -3.10
C ILE A 26 5.49 -5.48 -4.16
N ARG A 27 5.70 -4.35 -4.84
CA ARG A 27 4.86 -3.92 -5.96
C ARG A 27 4.79 -4.98 -7.06
N ASP A 28 5.93 -5.55 -7.46
CA ASP A 28 5.99 -6.63 -8.46
C ASP A 28 5.21 -7.88 -8.03
N SER A 29 5.30 -8.23 -6.75
CA SER A 29 4.58 -9.36 -6.19
C SER A 29 3.07 -9.12 -6.17
N VAL A 30 2.65 -7.94 -5.75
CA VAL A 30 1.25 -7.52 -5.79
C VAL A 30 0.75 -7.50 -7.23
N ALA A 31 1.53 -6.96 -8.18
CA ALA A 31 1.20 -6.97 -9.60
C ALA A 31 1.00 -8.39 -10.12
N TYR A 32 1.92 -9.31 -9.80
CA TYR A 32 1.83 -10.70 -10.23
C TYR A 32 0.52 -11.35 -9.80
N TRP A 33 0.16 -11.26 -8.52
CA TRP A 33 -1.00 -11.92 -7.93
C TRP A 33 -2.34 -11.24 -8.24
N THR A 34 -2.30 -9.95 -8.61
CA THR A 34 -3.50 -9.19 -8.99
C THR A 34 -3.71 -9.11 -10.51
N ALA A 35 -2.77 -9.57 -11.33
CA ALA A 35 -2.82 -9.46 -12.80
C ALA A 35 -4.01 -10.19 -13.45
N THR A 36 -4.48 -11.31 -12.88
CA THR A 36 -5.57 -12.10 -13.47
C THR A 36 -6.55 -12.60 -12.42
N PRO A 37 -7.84 -12.83 -12.77
CA PRO A 37 -8.82 -13.37 -11.84
C PRO A 37 -8.38 -14.69 -11.22
N LYS A 38 -7.82 -15.60 -12.02
CA LYS A 38 -7.31 -16.90 -11.56
C LYS A 38 -6.18 -16.78 -10.52
N ARG A 39 -5.30 -15.80 -10.66
CA ARG A 39 -4.24 -15.55 -9.67
C ARG A 39 -4.80 -14.94 -8.39
N LYS A 40 -5.77 -14.03 -8.49
CA LYS A 40 -6.47 -13.46 -7.33
C LYS A 40 -7.18 -14.55 -6.53
N GLU A 41 -7.92 -15.43 -7.21
CA GLU A 41 -8.59 -16.57 -6.59
C GLU A 41 -7.60 -17.48 -5.85
N LYS A 42 -6.50 -17.88 -6.52
CA LYS A 42 -5.43 -18.69 -5.88
C LYS A 42 -4.81 -18.00 -4.66
N PHE A 43 -4.68 -16.68 -4.69
CA PHE A 43 -4.18 -15.89 -3.56
C PHE A 43 -5.17 -15.94 -2.39
N GLU A 44 -6.44 -15.65 -2.64
CA GLU A 44 -7.51 -15.66 -1.64
C GLU A 44 -7.72 -17.05 -1.02
N GLU A 45 -7.68 -18.11 -1.83
CA GLU A 45 -7.72 -19.49 -1.35
C GLU A 45 -6.55 -19.81 -0.42
N THR A 46 -5.34 -19.38 -0.78
CA THR A 46 -4.14 -19.61 0.04
C THR A 46 -4.22 -18.82 1.35
N ALA A 47 -4.74 -17.58 1.32
CA ALA A 47 -4.98 -16.79 2.52
C ALA A 47 -6.01 -17.46 3.46
N LYS A 48 -7.12 -17.97 2.90
CA LYS A 48 -8.13 -18.75 3.64
C LYS A 48 -7.53 -20.00 4.28
N GLN A 49 -6.71 -20.75 3.55
CA GLN A 49 -6.03 -21.95 4.08
C GLN A 49 -5.07 -21.64 5.23
N LEU A 50 -4.43 -20.47 5.20
CA LEU A 50 -3.58 -19.97 6.29
C LEU A 50 -4.37 -19.32 7.43
N ARG A 51 -5.71 -19.29 7.36
CA ARG A 51 -6.60 -18.63 8.33
C ARG A 51 -6.30 -17.14 8.50
N ILE A 52 -5.78 -16.50 7.46
CA ILE A 52 -5.56 -15.05 7.43
C ILE A 52 -6.86 -14.40 6.94
N SER A 53 -7.40 -13.46 7.72
CA SER A 53 -8.65 -12.79 7.32
C SER A 53 -8.41 -11.92 6.10
N CYS A 54 -9.08 -12.20 4.99
CA CYS A 54 -9.04 -11.37 3.77
C CYS A 54 -9.91 -10.11 3.91
N THR A 55 -9.70 -9.31 4.95
CA THR A 55 -10.50 -8.09 5.21
C THR A 55 -10.12 -6.94 4.29
N ARG A 56 -8.90 -6.95 3.74
CA ARG A 56 -8.38 -5.90 2.84
C ARG A 56 -7.90 -6.51 1.53
N THR A 57 -8.45 -6.04 0.42
CA THR A 57 -8.07 -6.57 -0.91
C THR A 57 -6.70 -6.06 -1.34
N LEU A 58 -5.85 -6.96 -1.85
CA LEU A 58 -4.62 -6.57 -2.53
C LEU A 58 -4.93 -5.68 -3.74
N SER A 59 -4.30 -4.52 -3.80
CA SER A 59 -4.43 -3.58 -4.91
C SER A 59 -3.08 -2.97 -5.23
N LEU A 60 -2.83 -2.73 -6.52
CA LEU A 60 -1.68 -1.95 -6.95
C LEU A 60 -1.86 -0.50 -6.57
N ASP A 61 -0.74 0.18 -6.33
CA ASP A 61 -0.77 1.59 -6.05
C ASP A 61 -1.02 2.44 -7.30
N CYS A 62 -1.56 3.64 -7.09
CA CYS A 62 -1.67 4.68 -8.08
C CYS A 62 -0.48 5.65 -7.93
N PRO A 63 0.47 5.70 -8.88
CA PRO A 63 1.71 6.47 -8.74
C PRO A 63 1.49 7.98 -8.52
N THR A 64 0.35 8.51 -8.98
CA THR A 64 0.01 9.94 -8.83
C THR A 64 -0.61 10.27 -7.47
N ARG A 65 -0.95 9.26 -6.65
CA ARG A 65 -1.61 9.40 -5.34
C ARG A 65 -0.83 8.66 -4.27
N TRP A 66 -0.03 9.42 -3.50
CA TRP A 66 0.84 8.85 -2.47
C TRP A 66 0.12 8.00 -1.41
N ASN A 67 -1.14 8.34 -1.06
CA ASN A 67 -1.96 7.52 -0.16
C ASN A 67 -2.12 6.08 -0.67
N SER A 68 -2.18 5.90 -1.99
CA SER A 68 -2.23 4.58 -2.62
C SER A 68 -0.89 3.88 -2.56
N THR A 69 0.22 4.61 -2.75
CA THR A 69 1.59 4.11 -2.67
C THR A 69 1.96 3.67 -1.25
N TYR A 70 1.40 4.30 -0.23
CA TYR A 70 1.48 3.85 1.17
C TYR A 70 0.59 2.61 1.43
N LYS A 71 -0.67 2.62 0.97
CA LYS A 71 -1.64 1.54 1.28
C LYS A 71 -1.27 0.20 0.64
N MET A 72 -0.62 0.19 -0.52
CA MET A 72 -0.24 -1.05 -1.20
C MET A 72 0.70 -1.93 -0.35
N PRO A 73 1.88 -1.45 0.10
CA PRO A 73 2.75 -2.23 0.97
C PRO A 73 2.11 -2.51 2.33
N ASP A 74 1.36 -1.56 2.92
CA ASP A 74 0.65 -1.75 4.20
C ASP A 74 -0.29 -2.97 4.16
N ILE A 75 -1.10 -3.08 3.10
CA ILE A 75 -1.98 -4.23 2.90
C ILE A 75 -1.17 -5.48 2.57
N ALA A 76 -0.13 -5.39 1.74
CA ALA A 76 0.68 -6.55 1.34
C ALA A 76 1.40 -7.20 2.53
N ILE A 77 1.85 -6.41 3.51
CA ILE A 77 2.51 -6.90 4.73
C ILE A 77 1.60 -7.85 5.52
N LEU A 78 0.29 -7.60 5.57
CA LEU A 78 -0.69 -8.49 6.25
C LEU A 78 -0.70 -9.91 5.65
N TYR A 79 -0.25 -10.05 4.41
CA TYR A 79 -0.25 -11.30 3.67
C TYR A 79 1.16 -11.85 3.38
N GLU A 80 2.20 -11.39 4.07
CA GLU A 80 3.60 -11.84 3.89
C GLU A 80 3.73 -13.39 3.86
N ASN A 81 3.02 -14.07 4.78
CA ASN A 81 2.99 -15.53 4.84
C ASN A 81 2.28 -16.17 3.63
N VAL A 82 1.28 -15.50 3.06
CA VAL A 82 0.58 -15.96 1.84
C VAL A 82 1.54 -15.92 0.66
N PHE A 83 2.27 -14.82 0.47
CA PHE A 83 3.27 -14.71 -0.60
C PHE A 83 4.33 -15.81 -0.48
N SER A 84 4.82 -16.06 0.74
CA SER A 84 5.79 -17.13 1.01
C SER A 84 5.25 -18.52 0.66
N ARG A 85 3.99 -18.81 1.02
CA ARG A 85 3.34 -20.09 0.69
C ARG A 85 3.08 -20.24 -0.81
N LEU A 86 2.74 -19.15 -1.49
CA LEU A 86 2.49 -19.16 -2.92
C LEU A 86 3.76 -19.40 -3.75
N ARG A 87 4.93 -18.95 -3.28
CA ARG A 87 6.23 -19.28 -3.90
C ARG A 87 6.47 -20.78 -3.98
N GLN A 88 6.03 -21.54 -2.97
CA GLN A 88 6.15 -23.00 -2.95
C GLN A 88 5.17 -23.69 -3.92
N ARG A 89 4.11 -23.00 -4.36
CA ARG A 89 3.00 -23.55 -5.16
C ARG A 89 2.96 -23.06 -6.61
N ASP A 90 3.79 -22.10 -6.96
CA ASP A 90 3.88 -21.56 -8.32
C ASP A 90 5.35 -21.28 -8.65
N THR A 91 5.94 -22.17 -9.44
CA THR A 91 7.33 -22.03 -9.89
C THR A 91 7.55 -20.78 -10.74
N ARG A 92 6.49 -20.26 -11.39
CA ARG A 92 6.53 -19.03 -12.20
C ARG A 92 6.51 -17.75 -11.36
N TYR A 93 6.15 -17.84 -10.08
CA TYR A 93 6.23 -16.70 -9.17
C TYR A 93 7.67 -16.50 -8.70
N THR A 94 8.42 -15.67 -9.42
CA THR A 94 9.85 -15.40 -9.20
C THR A 94 10.11 -14.08 -8.47
N CYS A 95 9.09 -13.24 -8.31
CA CYS A 95 9.23 -11.91 -7.73
C CYS A 95 8.99 -11.84 -6.21
N VAL A 96 8.99 -12.97 -5.49
CA VAL A 96 8.75 -13.00 -4.04
C VAL A 96 9.70 -12.06 -3.27
N PRO A 97 9.20 -11.22 -2.34
CA PRO A 97 10.07 -10.34 -1.57
C PRO A 97 10.83 -11.11 -0.51
N THR A 98 12.08 -10.71 -0.26
CA THR A 98 12.93 -11.28 0.79
C THR A 98 12.53 -10.75 2.17
N SER A 99 12.97 -11.43 3.24
CA SER A 99 12.75 -10.96 4.62
C SER A 99 13.29 -9.54 4.86
N SER A 100 14.41 -9.17 4.21
CA SER A 100 14.97 -7.82 4.31
C SER A 100 14.07 -6.76 3.67
N GLN A 101 13.45 -7.09 2.53
CA GLN A 101 12.50 -6.20 1.83
C GLN A 101 11.20 -6.06 2.61
N TRP A 102 10.71 -7.14 3.23
CA TRP A 102 9.57 -7.07 4.13
C TRP A 102 9.84 -6.20 5.35
N LYS A 103 11.02 -6.34 5.96
CA LYS A 103 11.43 -5.49 7.08
C LYS A 103 11.50 -4.01 6.66
N PHE A 104 12.16 -3.72 5.54
CA PHE A 104 12.23 -2.36 5.01
C PHE A 104 10.84 -1.76 4.77
N ALA A 105 9.92 -2.52 4.17
CA ALA A 105 8.56 -2.05 3.92
C ALA A 105 7.77 -1.78 5.21
N LYS A 106 7.94 -2.61 6.25
CA LYS A 106 7.34 -2.36 7.57
C LYS A 106 7.85 -1.05 8.16
N ASP A 107 9.17 -0.83 8.15
CA ASP A 107 9.79 0.40 8.66
C ASP A 107 9.32 1.65 7.89
N VAL A 108 9.14 1.53 6.57
CA VAL A 108 8.60 2.60 5.72
C VAL A 108 7.13 2.87 6.04
N CYS A 109 6.30 1.83 6.14
CA CYS A 109 4.87 1.96 6.47
C CYS A 109 4.68 2.61 7.85
N GLU A 110 5.43 2.22 8.86
CA GLU A 110 5.38 2.83 10.20
C GLU A 110 5.68 4.34 10.15
N ARG A 111 6.71 4.75 9.41
CA ARG A 111 7.05 6.17 9.24
C ARG A 111 5.98 6.93 8.48
N LEU A 112 5.42 6.34 7.42
CA LEU A 112 4.39 6.96 6.58
C LEU A 112 3.03 7.04 7.26
N GLU A 113 2.74 6.18 8.24
CA GLU A 113 1.48 6.18 8.98
C GLU A 113 1.23 7.52 9.67
N LEU A 114 2.27 8.13 10.24
CA LEU A 114 2.20 9.46 10.85
C LEU A 114 1.76 10.52 9.83
N PHE A 115 2.36 10.52 8.64
CA PHE A 115 2.01 11.45 7.57
C PHE A 115 0.59 11.21 7.07
N ASN A 116 0.13 9.95 6.99
CA ASN A 116 -1.24 9.61 6.61
C ASN A 116 -2.24 10.15 7.62
N LYS A 117 -2.00 9.98 8.93
CA LYS A 117 -2.83 10.53 10.00
C LYS A 117 -2.93 12.06 9.94
N ILE A 118 -1.81 12.77 9.80
CA ILE A 118 -1.79 14.24 9.66
C ILE A 118 -2.59 14.66 8.42
N THR A 119 -2.44 13.91 7.34
CA THR A 119 -3.12 14.18 6.08
C THR A 119 -4.63 14.00 6.18
N GLU A 120 -5.09 12.93 6.86
CA GLU A 120 -6.51 12.71 7.16
C GLU A 120 -7.09 13.83 8.02
N ILE A 121 -6.34 14.35 9.01
CA ILE A 121 -6.76 15.51 9.81
C ILE A 121 -6.89 16.75 8.92
N ILE A 122 -5.91 17.04 8.06
CA ILE A 122 -5.93 18.23 7.20
C ILE A 122 -7.04 18.17 6.14
N TYR A 123 -7.34 16.99 5.60
CA TYR A 123 -8.45 16.83 4.65
C TYR A 123 -9.81 16.74 5.34
N GLY A 124 -9.89 16.14 6.54
CA GLY A 124 -11.11 16.07 7.35
C GLY A 124 -11.53 17.43 7.91
N THR A 125 -10.58 18.31 8.20
CA THR A 125 -10.82 19.71 8.61
C THR A 125 -11.24 20.62 7.45
N LYS A 126 -11.18 20.13 6.20
CA LYS A 126 -11.60 20.83 4.98
C LYS A 126 -13.04 20.50 4.54
N TYR A 127 -13.93 20.11 5.44
CA TYR A 127 -15.36 20.34 5.27
C TYR A 127 -15.76 21.68 5.91
N PRO A 128 -15.49 22.86 5.30
CA PRO A 128 -16.43 23.95 5.46
C PRO A 128 -17.66 23.56 4.62
N THR A 129 -18.80 23.44 5.28
CA THR A 129 -20.12 23.60 4.68
C THR A 129 -20.16 24.95 3.96
N ALA A 130 -19.63 25.01 2.73
CA ALA A 130 -19.72 26.18 1.85
C ALA A 130 -21.15 26.45 1.37
N ASN A 131 -22.16 25.78 1.97
CA ASN A 131 -23.58 25.97 1.72
C ASN A 131 -24.31 26.71 2.85
N MET A 132 -23.60 27.30 3.82
CA MET A 132 -24.22 28.11 4.89
C MET A 132 -24.11 29.63 4.69
N PHE A 133 -23.52 30.11 3.59
CA PHE A 133 -23.28 31.55 3.36
C PHE A 133 -23.92 32.13 2.09
N PHE A 134 -24.88 31.43 1.47
CA PHE A 134 -25.77 32.05 0.48
C PHE A 134 -27.19 32.08 1.05
N SER A 135 -27.44 33.11 1.86
CA SER A 135 -28.75 33.70 2.16
C SER A 135 -29.20 34.60 1.02
#